data_AF-A0A1C7FEM4-F1
#
_entry.id   AF-A0A1C7FEM4-F1
#
_cell.length_a   1.000
_cell.length_b   1.000
_cell.length_c   1.000
_cell.angle_alpha   90.00
_cell.angle_beta   90.00
_cell.angle_gamma   90.00
#
_symmetry.space_group_name_H-M   'P 1'
#
loop_
_entity.id
_entity.type
_entity.pdbx_description
1 polymer ?
#
loop_
_entity_poly.entity_id
_entity_poly.type
_entity_poly.pdbx_seq_one_letter_code
_entity_poly.pdbx_strand_id
1 'polypeptide(L)'
;MDNPKYFLAALLAALVLLLALLWFNSDSNSQVTTVPIIESTLTQSLDGQRRFLTLDLGEGNTHVISVPISVQCNLQELAQIEIATDRLGHVSYHFISCH
;
A
#
# COMPACT_ATOMS: atom_id res chain seq x y z
N MET A 1 -12.25 -47.16 13.23
CA MET A 1 -13.20 -46.44 12.36
C MET A 1 -13.30 -45.04 12.92
N ASP A 2 -12.76 -44.08 12.18
CA ASP A 2 -12.61 -42.72 12.67
C ASP A 2 -13.98 -42.09 12.93
N ASN A 3 -14.11 -41.46 14.09
CA ASN A 3 -15.37 -40.88 14.52
C ASN A 3 -15.62 -39.57 13.76
N PRO A 4 -16.67 -39.49 12.91
CA PRO A 4 -16.91 -38.33 12.03
C PRO A 4 -17.13 -37.01 12.80
N LYS A 5 -17.48 -37.12 14.08
CA LYS A 5 -17.68 -35.99 15.00
C LYS A 5 -16.41 -35.16 15.22
N TYR A 6 -15.22 -35.79 15.22
CA TYR A 6 -13.96 -35.08 15.42
C TYR A 6 -13.58 -34.23 14.21
N PHE A 7 -13.83 -34.73 12.99
CA PHE A 7 -13.59 -33.97 11.76
C PHE A 7 -14.52 -32.75 11.66
N LEU A 8 -15.80 -32.91 12.02
CA LEU A 8 -16.75 -31.80 12.07
C LEU A 8 -16.33 -30.74 13.10
N ALA A 9 -15.88 -31.16 14.29
CA ALA A 9 -15.40 -30.24 15.31
C ALA A 9 -14.13 -29.49 14.88
N ALA A 10 -13.18 -30.19 14.25
CA ALA A 10 -11.96 -29.58 13.72
C ALA A 10 -12.25 -28.57 12.61
N LEU A 11 -13.19 -28.88 11.70
CA LEU A 11 -13.60 -27.97 10.63
C LEU A 11 -14.26 -26.70 11.19
N LEU A 12 -15.13 -26.83 12.19
CA LEU A 12 -15.74 -25.68 12.87
C LEU A 12 -14.68 -24.81 13.57
N ALA A 13 -13.75 -25.43 14.29
CA ALA A 13 -12.66 -24.70 14.95
C ALA A 13 -11.79 -23.94 13.94
N ALA A 14 -11.44 -24.56 12.81
CA ALA A 14 -10.68 -23.93 11.75
C ALA A 14 -11.44 -22.75 11.11
N LEU A 15 -12.76 -22.88 10.92
CA LEU A 15 -13.60 -21.83 10.38
C LEU A 15 -13.71 -20.62 11.32
N VAL A 16 -13.85 -20.85 12.62
CA VAL A 16 -13.84 -19.78 13.63
C VAL A 16 -12.49 -19.08 13.69
N LEU A 17 -11.39 -19.83 13.66
CA LEU A 17 -10.04 -19.27 13.59
C LEU A 17 -9.84 -18.40 12.34
N LEU A 18 -10.28 -18.88 11.18
CA LEU A 18 -10.19 -18.14 9.92
C LEU A 18 -10.96 -16.83 10.01
N LEU A 19 -12.20 -16.85 10.49
CA LEU A 19 -13.03 -15.65 10.67
C LEU A 19 -12.37 -14.63 11.62
N ALA A 20 -11.76 -15.10 12.71
CA ALA A 20 -11.03 -14.25 13.63
C ALA A 20 -9.83 -13.56 12.96
N LEU A 21 -9.06 -14.29 12.14
CA LEU A 21 -7.93 -13.74 11.39
C LEU A 21 -8.36 -12.72 10.34
N LEU A 22 -9.45 -13.01 9.60
CA LEU A 22 -10.03 -12.08 8.62
C LEU A 22 -10.50 -10.78 9.28
N TRP A 23 -11.20 -10.89 10.41
CA TRP A 23 -11.64 -9.71 11.17
C TRP A 23 -10.45 -8.91 11.73
N PHE A 24 -9.38 -9.60 12.10
CA PHE A 24 -8.16 -8.93 12.55
C PHE A 24 -7.45 -8.17 11.41
N ASN A 25 -7.51 -8.64 10.17
CA ASN A 25 -6.81 -8.04 9.03
C ASN A 25 -7.57 -6.89 8.34
N SER A 26 -8.87 -6.73 8.59
CA SER A 26 -9.75 -5.87 7.77
C SER A 26 -9.60 -4.34 7.95
N ASP A 27 -8.94 -3.85 9.00
CA ASP A 27 -8.79 -2.40 9.21
C ASP A 27 -7.40 -1.93 8.75
N SER A 28 -7.31 -1.42 7.53
CA SER A 28 -6.24 -0.52 7.12
C SER A 28 -6.73 0.92 7.27
N ASN A 29 -6.01 1.74 8.02
CA ASN A 29 -6.29 3.17 8.06
C ASN A 29 -5.64 3.80 6.81
N SER A 30 -6.47 4.09 5.81
CA SER A 30 -6.06 4.76 4.58
C SER A 30 -6.39 6.26 4.67
N GLN A 31 -5.35 7.09 4.63
CA GLN A 31 -5.51 8.53 4.54
C GLN A 31 -5.00 9.03 3.19
N VAL A 32 -5.84 9.77 2.47
CA VAL A 32 -5.42 10.47 1.26
C VAL A 32 -4.87 11.83 1.65
N THR A 33 -3.65 12.13 1.20
CA THR A 33 -2.99 13.41 1.44
C THR A 33 -2.31 13.92 0.18
N THR A 34 -2.04 15.21 0.16
CA THR A 34 -1.44 15.93 -0.96
C THR A 34 -0.05 16.41 -0.55
N VAL A 35 0.97 16.08 -1.33
CA VAL A 35 2.37 16.18 -0.95
C VAL A 35 3.20 16.81 -2.07
N PRO A 36 4.12 17.75 -1.79
CA PRO A 36 4.96 18.35 -2.82
C PRO A 36 5.94 17.35 -3.42
N ILE A 37 6.20 17.51 -4.72
CA ILE A 37 7.13 16.69 -5.48
C ILE A 37 8.49 17.40 -5.50
N ILE A 38 9.52 16.72 -4.99
CA ILE A 38 10.90 17.22 -4.99
C ILE A 38 11.60 16.88 -6.30
N GLU A 39 11.43 15.64 -6.76
CA GLU A 39 12.15 15.11 -7.92
C GLU A 39 11.32 14.07 -8.66
N SER A 40 11.49 14.00 -9.98
CA SER A 40 10.93 12.96 -10.83
C SER A 40 12.05 12.30 -11.63
N THR A 41 12.24 11.00 -11.42
CA THR A 41 13.32 10.22 -12.03
C THR A 41 12.74 9.12 -12.90
N LEU A 42 13.14 9.08 -14.17
CA LEU A 42 12.80 8.00 -15.10
C LEU A 42 14.03 7.11 -15.29
N THR A 43 13.94 5.83 -14.88
CA THR A 43 14.97 4.84 -15.14
C THR A 43 14.57 3.96 -16.31
N GLN A 44 15.56 3.58 -17.11
CA GLN A 44 15.39 2.65 -18.22
C GLN A 44 16.24 1.41 -17.96
N SER A 45 15.59 0.25 -17.97
CA SER A 45 16.22 -1.06 -17.89
C SER A 45 15.92 -1.85 -19.17
N LEU A 46 16.55 -3.01 -19.29
CA LEU A 46 16.29 -3.98 -20.36
C LEU A 46 14.82 -4.48 -20.34
N ASP A 47 14.22 -4.52 -19.14
CA ASP A 47 12.84 -4.95 -18.90
C ASP A 47 11.79 -3.84 -19.10
N GLY A 48 12.23 -2.60 -19.39
CA GLY A 48 11.35 -1.46 -19.60
C GLY A 48 11.69 -0.24 -18.77
N GLN A 49 10.76 0.71 -18.73
CA GLN A 49 10.92 1.99 -18.03
C GLN A 49 10.24 1.96 -16.67
N ARG A 50 10.77 2.70 -15.70
CA ARG A 50 10.13 2.92 -14.40
C ARG A 50 10.26 4.39 -14.03
N ARG A 51 9.16 5.01 -13.61
CA ARG A 51 9.16 6.37 -13.09
C ARG A 51 9.05 6.34 -11.58
N PHE A 52 9.86 7.17 -10.94
CA PHE A 52 9.89 7.37 -9.50
C PHE A 52 9.65 8.84 -9.20
N LEU A 53 8.86 9.13 -8.16
CA LEU A 53 8.70 10.47 -7.60
C LEU A 53 9.27 10.49 -6.20
N THR A 54 10.09 11.49 -5.92
CA THR A 54 10.56 11.82 -4.57
C THR A 54 9.60 12.86 -4.00
N LEU A 55 8.92 12.50 -2.92
CA LEU A 55 7.92 13.32 -2.25
C LEU A 55 8.46 13.87 -0.93
N ASP A 56 8.05 15.07 -0.54
CA ASP A 56 8.36 15.67 0.77
C ASP A 56 7.21 15.47 1.75
N LEU A 57 7.30 14.48 2.64
CA LEU A 57 6.26 14.15 3.61
C LEU A 57 6.27 15.09 4.83
N GLY A 58 7.09 16.13 4.82
CA GLY A 58 7.27 17.06 5.93
C GLY A 58 8.34 16.60 6.91
N GLU A 59 8.76 17.53 7.78
CA GLU A 59 9.80 17.31 8.80
C GLU A 59 11.16 16.82 8.23
N GLY A 60 11.43 17.09 6.96
CA GLY A 60 12.66 16.65 6.27
C GLY A 60 12.63 15.19 5.84
N ASN A 61 11.49 14.49 5.97
CA ASN A 61 11.33 13.12 5.54
C ASN A 61 10.95 13.09 4.06
N THR A 62 11.83 12.54 3.24
CA THR A 62 11.57 12.31 1.82
C THR A 62 11.25 10.84 1.58
N HIS A 63 10.31 10.58 0.66
CA HIS A 63 9.96 9.22 0.29
C HIS A 63 9.89 9.05 -1.22
N VAL A 64 10.42 7.93 -1.72
CA VAL A 64 10.45 7.63 -3.14
C VAL A 64 9.36 6.61 -3.45
N ILE A 65 8.41 6.99 -4.30
CA ILE A 65 7.32 6.13 -4.75
C ILE A 65 7.44 5.83 -6.24
N SER A 66 7.00 4.64 -6.67
CA SER A 66 6.93 4.30 -8.09
C SER A 66 5.58 4.73 -8.66
N VAL A 67 5.61 5.32 -9.85
CA VAL A 67 4.44 5.90 -10.53
C VAL A 67 4.36 5.38 -11.96
N PRO A 68 3.16 5.20 -12.55
CA PRO A 68 3.04 4.80 -13.94
C PRO A 68 3.76 5.77 -14.88
N ILE A 69 4.44 5.23 -15.89
CA ILE A 69 5.21 6.02 -16.87
C ILE A 69 4.32 7.01 -17.64
N SER A 70 3.03 6.68 -17.80
CA SER A 70 2.05 7.55 -18.46
C SER A 70 1.77 8.85 -17.72
N VAL A 71 2.07 8.91 -16.42
CA VAL A 71 1.81 10.09 -15.59
C VAL A 71 3.07 10.93 -15.54
N GLN A 72 2.96 12.19 -15.96
CA GLN A 72 4.06 13.14 -15.99
C GLN A 72 3.71 14.31 -15.07
N CYS A 73 4.17 14.22 -13.81
CA CYS A 73 3.95 15.28 -12.83
C CYS A 73 5.05 16.33 -12.93
N ASN A 74 4.69 17.61 -12.83
CA ASN A 74 5.65 18.69 -12.74
C ASN A 74 6.13 18.88 -11.29
N LEU A 75 7.32 19.46 -11.10
CA LEU A 75 7.88 19.76 -9.77
C LEU A 75 7.10 20.83 -9.01
N GLN A 76 6.26 21.59 -9.70
CA GLN A 76 5.39 22.62 -9.12
C GLN A 76 4.01 22.09 -8.74
N GLU A 77 3.69 20.87 -9.15
CA GLU A 77 2.41 20.20 -8.86
C GLU A 77 2.49 19.46 -7.54
N LEU A 78 1.31 19.16 -6.99
CA LEU A 78 1.18 18.37 -5.79
C LEU A 78 0.75 16.95 -6.14
N ALA A 79 1.47 15.97 -5.60
CA ALA A 79 1.10 14.57 -5.73
C ALA A 79 0.05 14.21 -4.67
N GLN A 80 -1.07 13.67 -5.10
CA GLN A 80 -2.04 13.05 -4.23
C GLN A 80 -1.65 11.58 -4.01
N ILE A 81 -1.41 11.22 -2.75
CA ILE A 81 -1.05 9.88 -2.34
C ILE A 81 -2.01 9.35 -1.29
N GLU A 82 -2.20 8.04 -1.30
CA GLU A 82 -2.82 7.30 -0.21
C GLU A 82 -1.73 6.73 0.69
N ILE A 83 -1.83 7.03 1.98
CA ILE A 83 -1.01 6.47 3.03
C ILE A 83 -1.88 5.43 3.74
N ALA A 84 -1.57 4.16 3.55
CA ALA A 84 -2.27 3.07 4.22
C ALA A 84 -1.38 2.48 5.30
N THR A 85 -1.85 2.58 6.55
CA THR A 85 -1.19 1.98 7.72
C THR A 85 -1.98 0.76 8.16
N ASP A 86 -1.32 -0.39 8.20
CA ASP A 86 -1.93 -1.61 8.72
C ASP A 86 -1.94 -1.62 10.26
N ARG A 87 -2.64 -2.58 10.86
CA ARG A 87 -2.68 -2.73 12.33
C ARG A 87 -1.33 -3.12 12.96
N LEU A 88 -0.36 -3.59 12.17
CA LEU A 88 1.00 -3.87 12.65
C LEU A 88 1.90 -2.62 12.60
N GLY A 89 1.40 -1.51 12.05
CA GLY A 89 2.15 -0.27 11.90
C GLY A 89 3.01 -0.21 10.63
N HIS A 90 2.84 -1.14 9.70
CA HIS A 90 3.44 -1.03 8.38
C HIS A 90 2.73 0.05 7.57
N VAL A 91 3.50 1.03 7.11
CA VAL A 91 3.01 2.13 6.28
C VAL A 91 3.32 1.82 4.82
N SER A 92 2.31 1.97 3.98
CA SER A 92 2.40 1.81 2.52
C SER A 92 1.93 3.09 1.84
N TYR A 93 2.56 3.40 0.71
CA TYR A 93 2.32 4.63 -0.05
C TYR A 93 1.87 4.29 -1.46
N HIS A 94 0.68 4.77 -1.82
CA HIS A 94 0.09 4.54 -3.13
C HIS A 94 -0.12 5.85 -3.86
N PHE A 95 0.33 5.91 -5.11
CA PHE A 95 0.10 7.05 -5.99
C PHE A 95 -1.34 7.08 -6.49
N ILE A 96 -2.01 8.24 -6.40
CA ILE A 96 -3.34 8.45 -6.97
C ILE A 96 -3.26 9.34 -8.22
N SER A 97 -2.79 10.58 -8.05
CA SER A 97 -2.79 11.58 -9.12
C SER A 97 -1.82 12.73 -8.84
N CYS A 98 -1.61 13.61 -9.82
CA CYS A 98 -0.93 14.89 -9.66
C CYS A 98 -1.83 16.00 -10.16
N HIS A 99 -1.79 17.17 -9.52
CA HIS A 99 -2.59 18.35 -9.85
C HIS A 99 -1.83 19.66 -9.56
#